data_AF-A0A6B3GQG7-F1
#
_entry.id   AF-A0A6B3GQG7-F1
#
_cell.length_a   1.000
_cell.length_b   1.000
_cell.length_c   1.000
_cell.angle_alpha   90.00
_cell.angle_beta   90.00
_cell.angle_gamma   90.00
#
_symmetry.space_group_name_H-M   'P 1'
#
loop_
_entity.id
_entity.type
_entity.pdbx_description
1 polymer ?
#
loop_
_entity_poly.entity_id
_entity_poly.type
_entity_poly.pdbx_seq_one_letter_code
_entity_poly.pdbx_strand_id
1 'polypeptide(L)'
;LWTDVTGAADGPFHFLTTPWGVLLAEITYFTPFVMRPLLAAFSQLDTGQLEVASSLGAGTARIIRQVILPEALPALAAGGSLVLVMCLNEFGIVLFTGAKDVTTLPMLVYSKAILESDYPAACVVAVVNIAISVGLYSLYRVVSRRAGA
;
A
#
# COMPACT_ATOMS: atom_id res chain seq x y z
N LEU A 1 -12.86 -5.13 -28.63
CA LEU A 1 -13.99 -4.17 -28.50
C LEU A 1 -13.65 -2.78 -29.03
N TRP A 2 -12.68 -2.05 -28.47
CA TRP A 2 -12.34 -0.70 -28.98
C TRP A 2 -11.67 -0.75 -30.38
N THR A 3 -10.69 -1.63 -30.53
CA THR A 3 -9.96 -1.88 -31.79
C THR A 3 -10.91 -2.34 -32.91
N ASP A 4 -11.91 -3.18 -32.57
CA ASP A 4 -12.90 -3.69 -33.52
C ASP A 4 -13.89 -2.62 -34.01
N VAL A 5 -14.10 -1.55 -33.22
CA VAL A 5 -15.08 -0.49 -33.53
C VAL A 5 -14.42 0.73 -34.16
N THR A 6 -13.16 1.03 -33.84
CA THR A 6 -12.51 2.29 -34.23
C THR A 6 -11.32 2.12 -35.18
N GLY A 7 -10.80 0.90 -35.35
CA GLY A 7 -9.58 0.66 -36.15
C GLY A 7 -8.30 1.27 -35.55
N ALA A 8 -8.38 1.96 -34.41
CA ALA A 8 -7.24 2.43 -33.66
C ALA A 8 -6.66 1.29 -32.82
N ALA A 9 -5.33 1.11 -32.88
CA ALA A 9 -4.63 0.06 -32.15
C ALA A 9 -4.81 0.19 -30.63
N ASP A 10 -4.96 1.42 -30.15
CA ASP A 10 -5.06 1.73 -28.73
C ASP A 10 -6.41 2.37 -28.35
N GLY A 11 -6.86 2.07 -27.13
CA GLY A 11 -7.98 2.75 -26.49
C GLY A 11 -7.68 4.22 -26.22
N PRO A 12 -8.71 5.08 -26.02
CA PRO A 12 -8.51 6.51 -25.81
C PRO A 12 -7.90 6.81 -24.44
N PHE A 13 -7.88 5.83 -23.54
CA PHE A 13 -7.31 5.92 -22.20
C PHE A 13 -6.16 4.93 -22.06
N HIS A 14 -4.93 5.41 -22.22
CA HIS A 14 -3.72 4.69 -21.79
C HIS A 14 -3.59 4.79 -20.27
N PHE A 15 -4.52 4.20 -19.53
CA PHE A 15 -4.49 4.26 -18.06
C PHE A 15 -3.61 3.16 -17.47
N LEU A 16 -3.65 1.96 -18.04
CA LEU A 16 -3.01 0.75 -17.50
C LEU A 16 -1.48 0.86 -17.41
N THR A 17 -0.85 1.52 -18.38
CA THR A 17 0.61 1.70 -18.46
C THR A 17 1.11 2.98 -17.80
N THR A 18 0.25 3.72 -17.11
CA THR A 18 0.64 4.97 -16.42
C THR A 18 0.95 4.74 -14.94
N PRO A 19 1.72 5.63 -14.29
CA PRO A 19 1.90 5.59 -12.85
C PRO A 19 0.60 5.56 -12.05
N TRP A 20 -0.47 6.19 -12.57
CA TRP A 20 -1.79 6.18 -11.96
C TRP A 20 -2.46 4.81 -11.99
N GLY A 21 -2.26 4.05 -13.08
CA GLY A 21 -2.71 2.67 -13.20
C GLY A 21 -2.05 1.76 -12.16
N VAL A 22 -0.74 1.90 -11.99
CA VAL A 22 0.03 1.20 -10.95
C VAL A 22 -0.50 1.55 -9.56
N LEU A 23 -0.65 2.84 -9.25
CA LEU A 23 -1.16 3.29 -7.96
C LEU A 23 -2.54 2.73 -7.64
N LEU A 24 -3.50 2.76 -8.58
CA LEU A 24 -4.83 2.19 -8.34
C LEU A 24 -4.80 0.67 -8.17
N ALA A 25 -3.95 -0.03 -8.93
CA ALA A 25 -3.78 -1.46 -8.79
C ALA A 25 -3.21 -1.82 -7.42
N GLU A 26 -2.17 -1.11 -6.97
CA GLU A 26 -1.60 -1.28 -5.63
C GLU A 26 -2.62 -0.97 -4.53
N ILE A 27 -3.34 0.15 -4.61
CA ILE A 27 -4.38 0.51 -3.64
C ILE A 27 -5.42 -0.61 -3.56
N THR A 28 -5.92 -1.09 -4.70
CA THR A 28 -6.95 -2.14 -4.74
C THR A 28 -6.42 -3.44 -4.13
N TYR A 29 -5.17 -3.80 -4.43
CA TYR A 29 -4.54 -5.02 -3.93
C TYR A 29 -4.24 -4.96 -2.42
N PHE A 30 -3.75 -3.82 -1.91
CA PHE A 30 -3.30 -3.67 -0.53
C PHE A 30 -4.39 -3.20 0.45
N THR A 31 -5.50 -2.65 -0.04
CA THR A 31 -6.66 -2.24 0.79
C THR A 31 -7.08 -3.29 1.85
N PRO A 32 -7.29 -4.57 1.52
CA PRO A 32 -7.74 -5.55 2.52
C PRO A 32 -6.74 -5.76 3.67
N PHE A 33 -5.45 -5.50 3.46
CA PHE A 33 -4.42 -5.64 4.49
C PHE A 33 -4.48 -4.53 5.53
N VAL A 34 -4.97 -3.34 5.17
CA VAL A 34 -5.24 -2.24 6.12
C VAL A 34 -6.63 -2.39 6.75
N MET A 35 -7.62 -2.81 5.96
CA MET A 35 -9.01 -2.89 6.43
C MET A 35 -9.19 -3.97 7.51
N ARG A 36 -8.48 -5.10 7.44
CA ARG A 36 -8.57 -6.16 8.46
C ARG A 36 -8.21 -5.69 9.89
N PRO A 37 -7.03 -5.11 10.15
CA PRO A 37 -6.70 -4.61 11.48
C PRO A 37 -7.59 -3.43 11.89
N LEU A 38 -8.04 -2.60 10.94
CA LEU A 38 -8.96 -1.50 11.20
C LEU A 38 -10.32 -2.00 11.70
N LEU A 39 -10.89 -3.01 11.04
CA LEU A 39 -12.15 -3.63 11.45
C LEU A 39 -12.03 -4.31 12.82
N ALA A 40 -10.90 -4.94 13.12
CA ALA A 40 -10.64 -5.54 14.42
C ALA A 40 -10.51 -4.48 15.54
N ALA A 41 -9.96 -3.31 15.24
CA ALA A 41 -9.94 -2.18 16.18
C ALA A 41 -11.36 -1.64 16.40
N PHE A 42 -12.13 -1.48 15.33
CA PHE A 42 -13.51 -1.01 15.44
C PHE A 42 -14.46 -1.99 16.14
N SER A 43 -14.21 -3.30 16.08
CA SER A 43 -14.99 -4.26 16.87
C SER A 43 -14.77 -4.16 18.38
N GLN A 44 -13.71 -3.47 18.82
CA GLN A 44 -13.40 -3.25 20.23
C GLN A 44 -13.87 -1.90 20.76
N LEU A 45 -14.35 -1.00 19.88
CA LEU A 45 -14.93 0.29 20.27
C LEU A 45 -16.17 0.09 21.13
N ASP A 46 -16.21 0.73 22.29
CA ASP A 46 -17.40 0.77 23.14
C ASP A 46 -18.42 1.79 22.58
N THR A 47 -19.58 1.30 22.16
CA THR A 47 -20.69 2.13 21.69
C THR A 47 -21.13 3.15 22.74
N GLY A 48 -20.93 2.87 24.04
CA GLY A 48 -21.24 3.79 25.13
C GLY A 48 -20.52 5.14 25.01
N GLN A 49 -19.27 5.16 24.53
CA GLN A 49 -18.55 6.42 24.31
C GLN A 49 -19.20 7.29 23.22
N LEU A 50 -19.74 6.66 22.18
CA LEU A 50 -20.44 7.36 21.08
C LEU A 50 -21.77 7.93 21.58
N GLU A 51 -22.51 7.16 22.37
CA GLU A 51 -23.78 7.57 22.98
C GLU A 51 -23.59 8.75 23.94
N VAL A 52 -22.57 8.72 24.79
CA VAL A 52 -22.23 9.83 25.70
C VAL A 52 -21.83 11.08 24.93
N ALA A 53 -20.98 10.95 23.91
CA ALA A 53 -20.57 12.09 23.08
C ALA A 53 -21.77 12.73 22.38
N SER A 54 -22.69 11.91 21.84
CA SER A 54 -23.92 12.42 21.20
C SER A 54 -24.85 13.09 22.21
N SER A 55 -24.97 12.56 23.43
CA SER A 55 -25.77 13.14 24.51
C SER A 55 -25.25 14.49 25.00
N LEU A 56 -23.93 14.71 24.92
CA LEU A 56 -23.28 16.01 25.18
C LEU A 56 -23.41 17.01 24.02
N GLY A 57 -24.17 16.68 22.97
CA GLY A 57 -24.40 17.55 21.82
C GLY A 57 -23.29 17.51 20.77
N ALA A 58 -22.40 16.51 20.78
CA ALA A 58 -21.40 16.37 19.72
C ALA A 58 -22.05 15.90 18.41
N GLY A 59 -21.86 16.66 17.33
CA GLY A 59 -22.26 16.24 15.99
C GLY A 59 -21.35 15.15 15.40
N THR A 60 -21.81 14.46 14.35
CA THR A 60 -21.13 13.30 13.74
C THR A 60 -19.66 13.56 13.38
N ALA A 61 -19.35 14.74 12.80
CA ALA A 61 -17.97 15.09 12.45
C ALA A 61 -17.05 15.24 13.67
N ARG A 62 -17.59 15.71 14.80
CA ARG A 62 -16.84 15.83 16.07
C ARG A 62 -16.58 14.45 16.66
N ILE A 63 -17.58 13.57 16.67
CA ILE A 63 -17.45 12.19 17.15
C ILE A 63 -16.40 11.43 16.33
N ILE A 64 -16.45 11.51 14.99
CA ILE A 64 -15.46 10.87 14.12
C ILE A 64 -14.05 11.38 14.45
N ARG A 65 -13.85 12.69 14.56
CA ARG A 65 -12.52 13.26 14.76
C ARG A 65 -11.96 13.07 16.17
N GLN A 66 -12.81 13.07 17.20
CA GLN A 66 -12.39 13.06 18.60
C GLN A 66 -12.46 11.70 19.28
N VAL A 67 -13.28 10.78 18.77
CA VAL A 67 -13.46 9.44 19.37
C VAL A 67 -12.94 8.37 18.40
N ILE A 68 -13.53 8.28 17.21
CA ILE A 68 -13.24 7.18 16.28
C ILE A 68 -11.81 7.26 15.70
N LEU A 69 -11.41 8.44 15.21
CA LEU A 69 -10.12 8.64 14.57
C LEU A 69 -8.93 8.33 15.49
N PRO A 70 -8.83 8.87 16.73
CA PRO A 70 -7.71 8.56 17.60
C PRO A 70 -7.61 7.08 17.98
N GLU A 71 -8.75 6.38 18.12
CA GLU A 71 -8.74 4.93 18.33
C GLU A 71 -8.35 4.14 17.07
N ALA A 72 -8.70 4.64 15.88
CA ALA A 72 -8.30 4.05 14.60
C ALA A 72 -6.82 4.24 14.29
N LEU A 73 -6.20 5.35 14.74
CA LEU A 73 -4.81 5.71 14.44
C LEU A 73 -3.78 4.61 14.69
N PRO A 74 -3.74 3.92 15.85
CA PRO A 74 -2.77 2.85 16.08
C PRO A 74 -2.95 1.68 15.10
N ALA A 75 -4.20 1.31 14.78
CA ALA A 75 -4.50 0.26 13.82
C ALA A 75 -4.12 0.67 12.38
N LEU A 76 -4.40 1.92 11.99
CA LEU A 76 -3.99 2.49 10.70
C LEU A 76 -2.47 2.58 10.58
N ALA A 77 -1.76 2.97 11.65
CA ALA A 77 -0.30 3.02 11.66
C ALA A 77 0.30 1.61 11.51
N ALA A 78 -0.25 0.62 12.21
CA ALA A 78 0.20 -0.77 12.11
C ALA A 78 -0.10 -1.39 10.74
N GLY A 79 -1.33 -1.21 10.21
CA GLY A 79 -1.71 -1.70 8.89
C GLY A 79 -0.97 -0.98 7.76
N GLY A 80 -0.85 0.35 7.86
CA GLY A 80 -0.14 1.17 6.88
C GLY A 80 1.36 0.88 6.82
N SER A 81 2.01 0.66 7.97
CA SER A 81 3.43 0.27 7.99
C SER A 81 3.67 -1.13 7.40
N LEU A 82 2.77 -2.08 7.64
CA LEU A 82 2.82 -3.39 6.98
C LEU A 82 2.70 -3.25 5.45
N VAL A 83 1.70 -2.51 4.98
CA VAL A 83 1.50 -2.28 3.54
C VAL A 83 2.67 -1.53 2.91
N LEU A 84 3.29 -0.57 3.62
CA LEU A 84 4.49 0.12 3.14
C LEU A 84 5.63 -0.85 2.84
N VAL A 85 5.87 -1.83 3.71
CA VAL A 85 6.87 -2.89 3.50
C VAL A 85 6.51 -3.76 2.29
N MET A 86 5.22 -4.09 2.13
CA MET A 86 4.74 -4.90 1.02
C MET A 86 4.86 -4.17 -0.32
N CYS A 87 4.45 -2.90 -0.40
CA CYS A 87 4.60 -2.04 -1.57
C CYS A 87 6.07 -1.89 -1.99
N LEU A 88 6.99 -1.74 -1.03
CA LEU A 88 8.42 -1.60 -1.34
C LEU A 88 9.01 -2.86 -2.01
N ASN A 89 8.45 -4.03 -1.72
CA ASN A 89 8.86 -5.30 -2.30
C ASN A 89 7.96 -5.75 -3.46
N GLU A 90 7.03 -4.90 -3.89
CA GLU A 90 6.15 -5.18 -5.01
C GLU A 90 6.96 -5.18 -6.32
N PHE A 91 6.74 -6.23 -7.11
CA PHE A 91 7.29 -6.37 -8.45
C PHE A 91 6.24 -6.72 -9.52
N GLY A 92 5.27 -7.57 -9.17
CA GLY A 92 4.34 -8.16 -10.13
C GLY A 92 3.35 -7.14 -10.70
N ILE A 93 2.78 -6.28 -9.87
CA ILE A 93 1.84 -5.24 -10.31
C ILE A 93 2.54 -4.30 -11.29
N VAL A 94 3.75 -3.84 -10.98
CA VAL A 94 4.51 -2.96 -11.88
C VAL A 94 4.90 -3.68 -13.17
N LEU A 95 5.30 -4.95 -13.09
CA LEU A 95 5.64 -5.76 -14.27
C LEU A 95 4.41 -5.96 -15.20
N PHE A 96 3.27 -6.35 -14.64
CA PHE A 96 2.07 -6.68 -15.41
C PHE A 96 1.32 -5.47 -15.94
N THR A 97 1.41 -4.33 -15.25
CA THR A 97 0.89 -3.05 -15.76
C THR A 97 1.72 -2.53 -16.94
N GLY A 98 2.97 -2.96 -17.07
CA GLY A 98 3.84 -2.59 -18.21
C GLY A 98 4.20 -1.10 -18.22
N ALA A 99 4.11 -0.43 -17.07
CA ALA A 99 4.39 1.00 -16.93
C ALA A 99 5.91 1.26 -17.02
N LYS A 100 6.40 1.55 -18.23
CA LYS A 100 7.84 1.77 -18.49
C LYS A 100 8.44 2.94 -17.71
N ASP A 101 7.62 3.92 -17.35
CA ASP A 101 8.04 5.10 -16.59
C ASP A 101 8.12 4.86 -15.09
N VAL A 102 7.72 3.67 -14.60
CA VAL A 102 7.73 3.31 -13.18
C VAL A 102 8.84 2.28 -12.94
N THR A 103 9.97 2.74 -12.43
CA THR A 103 11.09 1.86 -12.05
C THR A 103 11.17 1.71 -10.53
N THR A 104 10.77 0.55 -10.02
CA THR A 104 10.96 0.15 -8.62
C THR A 104 12.28 -0.59 -8.43
N LEU A 105 12.76 -0.72 -7.19
CA LEU A 105 13.98 -1.50 -6.90
C LEU A 105 13.88 -2.95 -7.38
N PRO A 106 12.78 -3.69 -7.14
CA PRO A 106 12.61 -5.04 -7.69
C PRO A 106 12.59 -5.08 -9.22
N MET A 107 11.95 -4.10 -9.87
CA MET A 107 11.95 -3.98 -11.33
C MET A 107 13.36 -3.73 -11.88
N LEU A 108 14.18 -2.94 -11.18
CA LEU A 108 15.55 -2.68 -11.59
C LEU A 108 16.42 -3.94 -11.51
N VAL A 109 16.25 -4.76 -10.46
CA VAL A 109 16.91 -6.08 -10.37
C VAL A 109 16.52 -6.96 -11.56
N TYR A 110 15.22 -7.02 -11.89
CA TYR A 110 14.72 -7.79 -13.02
C TYR A 110 15.29 -7.30 -14.35
N SER A 111 15.30 -5.98 -14.58
CA SER A 111 15.85 -5.38 -15.81
C SER A 111 17.33 -5.73 -15.97
N LYS A 112 18.13 -5.55 -14.92
CA LYS A 112 19.58 -5.85 -14.97
C LYS A 112 19.87 -7.35 -15.18
N ALA A 113 19.17 -8.22 -14.46
CA ALA A 113 19.42 -9.66 -14.52
C ALA A 113 18.90 -10.31 -15.82
N ILE A 114 17.69 -9.94 -16.25
CA ILE A 114 16.96 -10.66 -17.32
C ILE A 114 17.07 -9.94 -18.67
N LEU A 115 16.97 -8.61 -18.70
CA LEU A 115 16.98 -7.86 -19.96
C LEU A 115 18.41 -7.54 -20.41
N GLU A 116 19.28 -7.16 -19.48
CA GLU A 116 20.65 -6.74 -19.78
C GLU A 116 21.70 -7.85 -19.59
N SER A 117 21.34 -8.96 -18.94
CA SER A 117 22.27 -10.03 -18.54
C SER A 117 23.47 -9.55 -17.68
N ASP A 118 23.32 -8.40 -17.02
CA ASP A 118 24.30 -7.83 -16.10
C ASP A 118 24.01 -8.33 -14.68
N TYR A 119 24.40 -9.58 -14.43
CA TYR A 119 24.26 -10.21 -13.12
C TYR A 119 25.04 -9.48 -12.01
N PRO A 120 26.28 -8.99 -12.22
CA PRO A 120 26.99 -8.22 -11.21
C PRO A 120 26.21 -6.99 -10.74
N ALA A 121 25.69 -6.16 -11.65
CA ALA A 121 24.89 -5.00 -11.29
C ALA A 121 23.57 -5.39 -10.61
N ALA A 122 22.91 -6.45 -11.10
CA ALA A 122 21.69 -6.96 -10.49
C ALA A 122 21.90 -7.40 -9.03
N CYS A 123 23.01 -8.08 -8.72
CA CYS A 123 23.35 -8.49 -7.36
C CYS A 123 23.54 -7.29 -6.43
N VAL A 124 24.17 -6.21 -6.89
CA VAL A 124 24.35 -4.98 -6.09
C VAL A 124 22.99 -4.37 -5.74
N VAL A 125 22.12 -4.20 -6.74
CA VAL A 125 20.77 -3.65 -6.51
C VAL A 125 19.96 -4.56 -5.60
N ALA A 126 20.07 -5.88 -5.76
CA ALA A 126 19.36 -6.85 -4.92
C ALA A 126 19.81 -6.77 -3.45
N VAL A 127 21.12 -6.64 -3.18
CA VAL A 127 21.65 -6.49 -1.81
C VAL A 127 21.15 -5.19 -1.18
N VAL A 128 21.14 -4.08 -1.94
CA VAL A 128 20.60 -2.79 -1.46
C VAL A 128 19.12 -2.91 -1.16
N ASN A 129 18.34 -3.53 -2.05
CA ASN A 129 16.91 -3.76 -1.83
C ASN A 129 16.65 -4.60 -0.57
N ILE A 130 17.39 -5.70 -0.39
CA ILE A 130 17.31 -6.54 0.81
C ILE A 130 17.65 -5.75 2.07
N ALA A 131 18.72 -4.93 2.05
CA ALA A 131 19.11 -4.13 3.20
C ALA A 131 18.01 -3.13 3.60
N ILE A 132 17.40 -2.46 2.62
CA ILE A 132 16.29 -1.53 2.86
C ILE A 132 15.06 -2.28 3.38
N SER A 133 14.68 -3.40 2.76
CA SER A 133 13.53 -4.22 3.18
C SER A 133 13.69 -4.76 4.59
N VAL A 134 14.88 -5.28 4.94
CA VAL A 134 15.19 -5.76 6.29
C VAL A 134 15.17 -4.61 7.29
N GLY A 135 15.73 -3.45 6.94
CA GLY A 135 15.69 -2.25 7.78
C GLY A 135 14.27 -1.79 8.08
N LEU A 136 13.42 -1.70 7.05
CA LEU A 136 12.03 -1.29 7.17
C LEU A 136 11.19 -2.33 7.93
N TYR A 137 11.38 -3.62 7.65
CA TYR A 137 10.71 -4.69 8.38
C TYR A 137 11.11 -4.75 9.86
N SER A 138 12.39 -4.50 10.16
CA SER A 138 12.88 -4.42 11.55
C SER A 138 12.27 -3.24 12.29
N LEU A 139 12.20 -2.07 11.63
CA LEU A 139 11.54 -0.89 12.17
C LEU A 139 10.06 -1.16 12.43
N TYR A 140 9.36 -1.74 11.45
CA TYR A 140 7.98 -2.19 11.57
C TYR A 140 7.81 -3.10 12.80
N ARG A 141 8.65 -4.14 12.92
CA ARG A 141 8.57 -5.10 14.04
C ARG A 141 8.76 -4.42 15.40
N VAL A 142 9.67 -3.45 15.51
CA VAL A 142 9.91 -2.71 16.76
C VAL A 142 8.73 -1.81 17.10
N VAL A 143 8.18 -1.09 16.13
CA VAL A 143 7.02 -0.19 16.32
C VAL A 143 5.77 -1.00 16.67
N SER A 144 5.49 -2.07 15.93
CA SER A 144 4.31 -2.92 16.18
C SER A 144 4.37 -3.64 17.53
N ARG A 145 5.57 -4.02 18.00
CA ARG A 145 5.74 -4.58 19.36
C ARG A 145 5.42 -3.58 20.47
N ARG A 146 5.68 -2.28 20.23
CA ARG A 146 5.36 -1.21 21.20
C ARG A 146 3.89 -0.81 21.18
N ALA A 147 3.20 -1.01 20.06
CA ALA A 147 1.77 -0.73 19.92
C ALA A 147 0.86 -1.87 20.43
N GLY A 148 1.41 -3.07 20.61
CA GLY A 148 0.70 -4.25 21.15
C GLY A 148 0.98 -4.54 22.63
N ALA A 149 1.50 -3.57 23.39
CA ALA A 149 1.73 -3.61 24.83
C ALA A 149 1.01 -2.42 25.49
#